data_AF-G9G1E2-F1
#
_entry.id   AF-G9G1E2-F1
#
_cell.length_a   1.000
_cell.length_b   1.000
_cell.length_c   1.000
_cell.angle_alpha   90.00
_cell.angle_beta   90.00
_cell.angle_gamma   90.00
#
_symmetry.space_group_name_H-M   'P 1'
#
loop_
_entity.id
_entity.type
_entity.pdbx_description
1 polymer ?
#
loop_
_entity_poly.entity_id
_entity_poly.type
_entity_poly.pdbx_seq_one_letter_code
_entity_poly.pdbx_strand_id
1 'polypeptide(L)' 'MTVAVRGKQEFIIAELDSEIRKIRLKLTDSYEEGVRLSSGTFTLPARFCREILPDDVRSITIILEKSDDEWWYGSY' A
#
# COMPACT_ATOMS: atom_id res chain seq x y z
N MET A 1 -4.44 9.36 -0.54
CA MET A 1 -3.08 8.94 -0.93
C MET A 1 -3.21 7.98 -2.10
N THR A 2 -2.40 8.18 -3.15
CA THR A 2 -2.37 7.31 -4.33
C THR A 2 -1.05 6.54 -4.30
N VAL A 3 -1.12 5.22 -4.39
CA VAL A 3 0.06 4.34 -4.37
C VAL A 3 0.15 3.62 -5.70
N ALA A 4 1.36 3.44 -6.24
CA ALA A 4 1.58 2.80 -7.53
C ALA A 4 2.24 1.42 -7.39
N VAL A 5 1.61 0.38 -7.95
CA VAL A 5 2.14 -0.99 -8.01
C VAL A 5 1.95 -1.53 -9.43
N ARG A 6 3.01 -2.12 -10.00
CA ARG A 6 2.99 -2.71 -11.35
C ARG A 6 2.95 -4.23 -11.23
N GLY A 7 1.83 -4.85 -11.61
CA GLY A 7 1.62 -6.29 -11.61
C GLY A 7 0.54 -6.72 -12.59
N LYS A 8 0.46 -8.02 -12.91
CA LYS A 8 -0.63 -8.58 -13.73
C LYS A 8 -1.93 -8.76 -12.94
N GLN A 9 -1.85 -8.85 -11.61
CA GLN A 9 -3.02 -8.95 -10.74
C GLN A 9 -3.81 -7.64 -10.71
N GLU A 10 -5.13 -7.76 -10.56
CA GLU A 10 -6.07 -6.65 -10.56
C GLU A 10 -6.34 -6.07 -9.15
N PHE A 11 -5.91 -6.76 -8.08
CA PHE A 11 -6.18 -6.34 -6.72
C PHE A 11 -4.92 -6.33 -5.85
N ILE A 12 -4.97 -5.52 -4.80
CA ILE A 12 -3.90 -5.40 -3.81
C ILE A 12 -4.45 -5.39 -2.39
N ILE A 13 -3.82 -6.16 -1.51
CA ILE A 13 -4.02 -6.07 -0.08
C ILE A 13 -2.97 -5.11 0.46
N ALA A 14 -3.41 -4.18 1.29
CA ALA A 14 -2.54 -3.21 1.94
C ALA A 14 -2.79 -3.23 3.44
N GLU A 15 -1.72 -3.46 4.19
CA GLU A 15 -1.77 -3.51 5.65
C GLU A 15 -0.76 -2.54 6.24
N LEU A 16 -1.13 -2.02 7.41
CA LEU A 16 -0.38 -1.01 8.14
C LEU A 16 -0.11 -1.52 9.54
N ASP A 17 1.15 -1.44 9.95
CA ASP A 17 1.58 -1.67 11.31
C ASP A 17 2.04 -0.32 11.89
N SER A 18 1.16 0.28 12.69
CA SER A 18 1.39 1.58 13.32
C SER A 18 2.43 1.53 14.44
N GLU A 19 2.66 0.37 15.07
CA GLU A 19 3.57 0.25 16.21
C GLU A 19 5.03 0.36 15.74
N ILE A 20 5.34 -0.30 14.62
CA ILE A 20 6.69 -0.30 14.03
C ILE A 20 6.81 0.58 12.78
N ARG A 21 5.75 1.34 12.45
CA ARG A 21 5.66 2.23 11.27
C ARG A 21 6.04 1.54 9.96
N LYS A 22 5.43 0.39 9.72
CA LYS A 22 5.62 -0.37 8.48
C LYS A 22 4.32 -0.46 7.70
N ILE A 23 4.45 -0.35 6.39
CA ILE A 23 3.39 -0.67 5.44
C ILE A 23 3.80 -1.93 4.70
N ARG A 24 2.85 -2.82 4.46
CA ARG A 24 3.04 -3.97 3.57
C ARG A 24 1.95 -4.06 2.54
N LEU A 25 2.33 -4.45 1.33
CA LEU A 25 1.43 -4.66 0.22
C LEU A 25 1.57 -6.09 -0.30
N LYS A 26 0.49 -6.68 -0.82
CA LYS A 26 0.54 -7.96 -1.53
C LYS A 26 -0.47 -7.94 -2.67
N LEU A 27 -0.05 -8.42 -3.84
CA LEU A 27 -0.94 -8.62 -4.97
C LEU A 27 -1.87 -9.79 -4.66
N THR A 28 -3.15 -9.64 -4.98
CA THR A 28 -4.17 -10.67 -4.76
C THR A 28 -5.08 -10.78 -5.97
N ASP A 29 -5.71 -11.94 -6.12
CA ASP A 29 -6.81 -12.17 -7.06
C ASP A 29 -8.18 -12.14 -6.33
N SER A 30 -8.18 -11.91 -5.01
CA SER A 30 -9.39 -11.83 -4.20
C SER A 30 -10.07 -10.46 -4.33
N TYR A 31 -11.27 -10.46 -4.90
CA TYR A 31 -12.11 -9.26 -5.04
C TYR A 31 -12.63 -8.74 -3.68
N GLU A 32 -12.90 -9.63 -2.71
CA GLU A 32 -13.53 -9.25 -1.44
C GLU A 32 -12.55 -8.59 -0.46
N GLU A 33 -11.28 -9.02 -0.49
CA GLU A 33 -10.24 -8.55 0.44
C GLU A 33 -9.31 -7.50 -0.18
N GLY A 34 -9.29 -7.41 -1.52
CA GLY A 34 -8.35 -6.59 -2.26
C GLY A 34 -8.91 -5.25 -2.73
N VAL A 35 -8.07 -4.22 -2.70
CA VAL A 35 -8.33 -2.93 -3.34
C VAL A 35 -8.00 -3.04 -4.82
N ARG A 36 -8.92 -2.64 -5.69
CA ARG A 36 -8.72 -2.69 -7.14
C ARG A 36 -7.58 -1.75 -7.59
N LEU A 37 -6.68 -2.28 -8.41
CA LEU A 37 -5.66 -1.55 -9.14
C LEU A 37 -6.28 -0.92 -10.39
N SER A 38 -6.02 0.37 -10.60
CA SER A 38 -6.36 1.12 -11.80
C SER A 38 -5.07 1.65 -12.43
N SER A 39 -4.67 1.08 -13.57
CA SER A 39 -3.46 1.50 -14.31
C SER A 39 -2.18 1.47 -13.46
N GLY A 40 -2.07 0.46 -12.58
CA GLY A 40 -0.96 0.33 -11.65
C GLY A 40 -0.96 1.35 -10.53
N THR A 41 -2.11 1.97 -10.23
CA THR A 41 -2.34 2.80 -9.05
C THR A 41 -3.53 2.30 -8.24
N PHE A 42 -3.58 2.60 -6.95
CA PHE A 42 -4.73 2.30 -6.10
C PHE A 42 -4.93 3.39 -5.05
N THR A 43 -6.14 3.44 -4.50
CA THR A 43 -6.52 4.41 -3.47
C THR A 43 -6.75 3.69 -2.16
N LEU A 44 -6.07 4.15 -1.11
CA LEU A 44 -6.26 3.64 0.24
C LEU A 44 -7.29 4.48 1.02
N PRO A 45 -8.01 3.87 1.99
CA PRO A 45 -8.88 4.61 2.90
C PRO A 45 -8.17 5.75 3.62
N ALA A 46 -8.89 6.81 3.94
CA ALA A 46 -8.34 8.03 4.55
C ALA A 46 -7.61 7.80 5.90
N ARG A 47 -7.93 6.71 6.62
CA ARG A 47 -7.23 6.34 7.86
C ARG A 47 -5.73 6.12 7.65
N PHE A 48 -5.35 5.47 6.54
CA PHE A 48 -3.94 5.26 6.18
C PHE A 48 -3.23 6.59 5.98
N CYS A 49 -3.90 7.56 5.36
CA CYS A 49 -3.33 8.89 5.16
C CYS A 49 -3.02 9.59 6.49
N ARG A 50 -3.90 9.49 7.48
CA ARG A 50 -3.69 10.14 8.79
C ARG A 50 -2.55 9.52 9.59
N GLU A 51 -2.31 8.23 9.41
CA GLU A 51 -1.22 7.53 10.11
C GLU A 51 0.13 7.72 9.42
N ILE A 52 0.13 7.84 8.09
CA ILE A 52 1.34 7.86 7.27
C ILE A 52 1.82 9.29 6.96
N LEU A 53 0.90 10.23 6.68
CA LEU A 53 1.27 11.58 6.30
C LEU A 53 1.51 12.43 7.54
N PRO A 54 2.68 13.08 7.68
CA PRO A 54 2.85 14.17 8.62
C PRO A 54 1.86 15.31 8.32
N ASP A 55 1.46 16.06 9.35
CA ASP A 55 0.39 17.08 9.28
C ASP A 55 0.60 18.13 8.16
N ASP A 56 1.85 18.43 7.81
CA ASP A 56 2.21 19.46 6.84
C ASP A 56 2.55 18.91 5.43
N VAL A 57 2.32 17.62 5.17
CA VAL A 57 2.77 16.96 3.93
C VAL A 57 1.58 16.48 3.08
N ARG A 58 1.53 16.94 1.83
CA ARG A 58 0.46 16.55 0.87
C ARG A 58 0.65 15.15 0.27
N SER A 59 1.89 14.68 0.19
CA SER A 59 2.24 13.39 -0.40
C SER A 59 3.63 12.94 0.03
N ILE A 60 3.83 11.64 0.22
CA ILE A 60 5.14 11.03 0.42
C ILE A 60 5.37 9.91 -0.60
N THR A 61 6.63 9.52 -0.77
CA THR A 61 7.00 8.32 -1.52
C THR A 61 7.63 7.32 -0.56
N ILE A 62 7.04 6.14 -0.46
CA ILE A 62 7.58 5.02 0.32
C ILE A 62 8.19 4.03 -0.67
N ILE A 63 9.46 3.70 -0.49
CA ILE A 63 10.11 2.65 -1.26
C ILE A 63 9.73 1.30 -0.65
N LEU A 64 9.31 0.37 -1.49
CA LEU A 64 8.91 -0.96 -1.08
C LEU A 64 9.89 -2.00 -1.57
N GLU A 65 10.29 -2.88 -0.67
CA GLU A 65 11.17 -4.01 -0.95
C GLU A 65 10.36 -5.30 -1.00
N LYS A 66 10.53 -6.06 -2.08
CA LYS A 66 9.85 -7.35 -2.23
C LYS A 66 10.55 -8.40 -1.37
N SER A 67 9.76 -9.09 -0.55
CA SER A 67 10.19 -10.21 0.30
C SER A 67 9.77 -11.55 -0.32
N ASP A 68 10.34 -12.64 0.20
CA ASP A 68 10.13 -14.01 -0.29
C ASP A 68 8.73 -14.56 0.01
N ASP A 69 7.98 -13.92 0.91
CA ASP A 69 6.60 -14.24 1.30
C ASP A 69 5.54 -13.60 0.38
N GLU A 70 5.97 -13.10 -0.77
CA GLU A 70 5.17 -12.38 -1.77
C GLU A 70 4.63 -11.02 -1.31
N TRP A 71 5.04 -10.56 -0.12
CA TRP A 71 4.73 -9.22 0.35
C TRP A 71 5.83 -8.24 -0.06
N TRP A 72 5.43 -7.00 -0.25
CA TRP A 72 6.30 -5.85 -0.38
C TRP A 72 6.24 -5.06 0.92
N TYR A 73 7.38 -4.67 1.47
CA TYR A 73 7.48 -3.97 2.74
C TYR A 73 8.11 -2.60 2.58
N GLY A 74 7.60 -1.59 3.29
CA GLY A 74 8.21 -0.28 3.39
C GLY A 74 8.05 0.32 4.78
N SER A 75 8.91 1.26 5.10
CA SER A 75 8.85 2.04 6.34
C SER A 75 8.42 3.47 6.03
N TYR A 76 7.71 4.12 6.96
CA TYR A 76 7.24 5.50 6.81
C TYR A 76 7.40 6.34 8.09
#